data_AF-J1ISF6-F1
#
_entry.id   AF-J1ISF6-F1
#
_cell.length_a   1.000
_cell.length_b   1.000
_cell.length_c   1.000
_cell.angle_alpha   90.00
_cell.angle_beta   90.00
_cell.angle_gamma   90.00
#
_symmetry.space_group_name_H-M   'P 1'
#
loop_
_entity.id
_entity.type
_entity.pdbx_description
1 polymer ?
#
loop_
_entity_poly.entity_id
_entity_poly.type
_entity_poly.pdbx_seq_one_letter_code
_entity_poly.pdbx_strand_id
1 'polypeptide(L)'
;MTITQKRDRHNILAELCRRNMTLAELAKAYQTPSSSVQHIWTRSNEKAERAIADFISLPIEQVFSDRYPKSRCRIFKAAKHTNTDSIKHSALRGNAA
;
A
#
# COMPACT_ATOMS: atom_id res chain seq x y z
N MET A 1 14.00 7.57 27.70
CA MET A 1 14.78 6.84 26.68
C MET A 1 13.80 6.03 25.85
N THR A 2 13.45 6.49 24.65
CA THR A 2 12.54 5.77 23.76
C THR A 2 13.33 4.66 23.08
N ILE A 3 13.22 3.45 23.61
CA ILE A 3 13.81 2.26 22.99
C ILE A 3 13.01 2.04 21.70
N THR A 4 13.54 2.49 20.56
CA THR A 4 12.99 2.17 19.24
C THR A 4 13.23 0.68 19.01
N GLN A 5 12.34 -0.15 19.56
CA GLN A 5 12.37 -1.59 19.37
C GLN A 5 12.08 -1.85 17.89
N LYS A 6 13.14 -1.97 17.10
CA LYS A 6 13.06 -2.41 15.70
C LYS A 6 12.31 -3.74 15.69
N ARG A 7 11.09 -3.74 15.15
CA ARG A 7 10.30 -4.95 15.01
C ARG A 7 10.88 -5.76 13.86
N ASP A 8 11.59 -6.82 14.20
CA ASP A 8 12.04 -7.82 13.24
C ASP A 8 10.86 -8.66 12.70
N ARG A 9 11.03 -9.26 11.51
CA ARG A 9 10.04 -10.15 10.87
C ARG A 9 9.53 -11.22 11.83
N HIS A 10 10.44 -11.78 12.64
CA HIS A 10 10.12 -12.83 13.59
C HIS A 10 9.23 -12.33 14.72
N ASN A 11 9.44 -11.09 15.18
CA ASN A 11 8.61 -10.47 16.21
C ASN A 11 7.20 -10.16 15.71
N ILE A 12 7.04 -9.82 14.43
CA ILE A 12 5.72 -9.59 13.82
C ILE A 12 4.98 -10.92 13.65
N LEU A 13 5.65 -11.96 13.15
CA LEU A 13 5.08 -13.30 13.03
C LEU A 13 4.69 -13.89 14.39
N ALA A 14 5.53 -13.71 15.42
CA ALA A 14 5.21 -14.13 16.78
C ALA A 14 3.97 -13.41 17.33
N GLU A 15 3.79 -12.12 17.06
CA GLU A 15 2.61 -11.37 17.47
C GLU A 15 1.33 -11.87 16.80
N LEU A 16 1.40 -12.18 15.50
CA LEU A 16 0.30 -12.79 14.76
C LEU A 16 -0.09 -14.14 15.39
N CYS A 17 0.89 -15.00 15.65
CA CYS A 17 0.64 -16.29 16.29
C CYS A 17 0.07 -16.16 17.72
N ARG A 18 0.56 -15.20 18.53
CA ARG A 18 0.03 -14.95 19.87
C ARG A 18 -1.45 -14.56 19.88
N ARG A 19 -1.91 -13.91 18.82
CA ARG A 19 -3.30 -13.49 18.63
C ARG A 19 -4.13 -14.50 17.83
N ASN A 20 -3.59 -15.71 17.62
CA ASN A 20 -4.21 -16.78 16.86
C ASN A 20 -4.60 -16.36 15.43
N MET A 21 -3.76 -15.56 14.78
CA MET A 21 -3.98 -14.98 13.46
C MET A 21 -2.89 -15.47 12.49
N THR A 22 -3.26 -15.81 11.26
CA THR A 22 -2.32 -16.13 10.18
C THR A 22 -2.22 -15.02 9.14
N LEU A 23 -1.15 -15.01 8.33
CA LEU A 23 -1.02 -14.07 7.21
C LEU A 23 -2.15 -14.23 6.18
N ALA A 24 -2.66 -15.44 5.99
CA ALA A 24 -3.77 -15.73 5.08
C ALA A 24 -5.10 -15.20 5.63
N GLU A 25 -5.36 -15.36 6.93
CA GLU A 25 -6.55 -14.79 7.57
C GLU A 25 -6.50 -13.27 7.62
N LEU A 26 -5.31 -12.70 7.88
CA LEU A 26 -5.10 -11.27 7.78
C LEU A 26 -5.39 -10.76 6.36
N ALA A 27 -4.91 -11.47 5.34
CA ALA A 27 -5.17 -11.11 3.95
C ALA A 27 -6.68 -11.07 3.64
N LYS A 28 -7.43 -12.08 4.12
CA LYS A 28 -8.90 -12.13 3.99
C LYS A 28 -9.58 -10.98 4.73
N ALA A 29 -9.21 -10.72 5.97
CA ALA A 29 -9.81 -9.67 6.80
C ALA A 29 -9.64 -8.27 6.19
N TYR A 30 -8.48 -8.00 5.58
CA TYR A 30 -8.15 -6.71 4.98
C TYR A 30 -8.38 -6.65 3.47
N GLN A 31 -9.01 -7.67 2.87
CA GLN A 31 -9.28 -7.76 1.43
C GLN A 31 -8.03 -7.56 0.56
N THR A 32 -6.89 -8.10 1.02
CA THR A 32 -5.63 -8.06 0.28
C THR A 32 -5.29 -9.44 -0.29
N PRO A 33 -4.57 -9.53 -1.42
CA PRO A 33 -4.12 -10.81 -1.94
C PRO A 33 -3.15 -11.48 -0.96
N SER A 34 -3.32 -12.78 -0.71
CA SER A 34 -2.41 -13.54 0.17
C SER A 34 -0.94 -13.42 -0.25
N SER A 35 -0.69 -13.44 -1.57
CA SER A 35 0.66 -13.22 -2.14
C SER A 35 1.24 -11.85 -1.77
N SER A 36 0.42 -10.81 -1.64
CA SER A 36 0.88 -9.48 -1.24
C SER A 36 1.37 -9.44 0.20
N VAL A 37 0.68 -10.15 1.09
CA VAL A 37 1.05 -10.23 2.51
C VAL A 37 2.27 -11.14 2.70
N GLN A 38 2.38 -12.23 1.96
CA GLN A 38 3.54 -13.14 2.02
C GLN A 38 4.84 -12.48 1.55
N HIS A 39 4.78 -11.70 0.45
CA HIS A 39 5.94 -11.04 -0.13
C HIS A 39 6.33 -9.74 0.57
N ILE A 40 5.64 -9.33 1.64
CA ILE A 40 5.88 -8.05 2.31
C ILE A 40 7.32 -7.91 2.85
N TRP A 41 7.99 -9.02 3.14
CA TRP A 41 9.37 -9.02 3.65
C TRP A 41 10.36 -8.58 2.58
N THR A 42 10.11 -8.95 1.32
CA THR A 42 11.02 -8.69 0.19
C THR A 42 10.55 -7.53 -0.69
N ARG A 43 9.24 -7.25 -0.73
CA ARG A 43 8.62 -6.21 -1.56
C ARG A 43 7.83 -5.24 -0.69
N SER A 44 8.04 -3.95 -0.90
CA SER A 44 7.23 -2.91 -0.28
C SER A 44 5.83 -2.92 -0.88
N ASN A 45 4.81 -3.18 -0.05
CA ASN A 45 3.41 -3.11 -0.45
C ASN A 45 2.63 -2.36 0.62
N GLU A 46 2.24 -1.13 0.31
CA GLU A 46 1.63 -0.23 1.29
C GLU A 46 0.33 -0.78 1.88
N LYS A 47 -0.49 -1.47 1.08
CA LYS A 47 -1.76 -2.03 1.57
C LYS A 47 -1.51 -3.15 2.59
N ALA A 48 -0.54 -4.02 2.32
CA ALA A 48 -0.18 -5.09 3.23
C ALA A 48 0.53 -4.55 4.49
N GLU A 49 1.40 -3.55 4.34
CA GLU A 49 2.08 -2.88 5.47
C GLU A 49 1.07 -2.20 6.39
N ARG A 50 0.07 -1.52 5.82
CA ARG A 50 -1.01 -0.89 6.59
C ARG A 50 -1.85 -1.93 7.32
N ALA A 51 -2.23 -3.03 6.66
CA ALA A 51 -2.97 -4.12 7.30
C ALA A 51 -2.23 -4.71 8.53
N ILE A 52 -0.91 -4.90 8.43
CA ILE A 52 -0.11 -5.39 9.57
C ILE A 52 0.01 -4.32 10.66
N ALA A 53 0.21 -3.05 10.29
CA ALA A 53 0.30 -1.94 11.24
C ALA A 53 -1.01 -1.77 12.03
N ASP A 54 -2.14 -1.82 11.33
CA ASP A 54 -3.49 -1.76 11.90
C ASP A 54 -3.73 -2.93 12.85
N PHE A 55 -3.35 -4.16 12.45
CA PHE A 55 -3.47 -5.35 13.29
C PHE A 55 -2.67 -5.25 14.58
N ILE A 56 -1.42 -4.78 14.51
CA ILE A 56 -0.55 -4.60 15.69
C ILE A 56 -0.97 -3.36 16.50
N SER A 57 -1.80 -2.48 15.93
CA SER A 57 -2.22 -1.19 16.49
C SER A 57 -1.04 -0.24 16.72
N LEU A 58 -0.10 -0.22 15.78
CA LEU A 58 1.06 0.66 15.79
C LEU A 58 1.15 1.44 14.48
N PRO A 59 1.75 2.64 14.48
CA PRO A 59 1.98 3.37 13.25
C PRO A 59 2.92 2.59 12.32
N ILE A 60 2.64 2.67 11.01
CA ILE A 60 3.40 1.98 9.96
C ILE A 60 4.90 2.31 9.99
N GLU A 61 5.24 3.53 10.39
CA GLU A 61 6.62 4.03 10.50
C GLU A 61 7.39 3.34 11.64
N GLN A 62 6.69 2.91 12.68
CA GLN A 62 7.30 2.19 13.80
C GLN A 62 7.43 0.69 13.48
N VAL A 63 6.46 0.12 12.76
CA VAL A 63 6.50 -1.29 12.35
C VAL A 63 7.53 -1.51 11.25
N PHE A 64 7.60 -0.60 10.27
CA PHE A 64 8.49 -0.67 9.11
C PHE A 64 9.44 0.53 9.07
N SER A 65 10.17 0.77 10.15
CA SER A 65 11.11 1.90 10.27
C SER A 65 12.22 1.91 9.23
N ASP A 66 12.52 0.77 8.62
CA ASP A 66 13.51 0.63 7.54
C ASP A 66 13.03 1.21 6.20
N ARG A 67 11.70 1.27 6.00
CA ARG A 67 11.07 1.69 4.74
C ARG A 67 10.47 3.09 4.77
N TYR A 68 10.26 3.64 5.96
CA TYR A 68 9.63 4.94 6.16
C TYR A 68 10.60 5.90 6.85
N PRO A 69 10.52 7.22 6.57
CA PRO A 69 9.46 7.89 5.81
C PRO A 69 9.60 7.72 4.29
N LYS A 70 8.48 7.47 3.58
CA LYS A 70 8.46 7.44 2.11
C LYS A 70 8.66 8.85 1.56
N SER A 71 9.85 9.15 1.07
CA SER A 71 10.10 10.42 0.38
C SER A 71 9.42 10.39 -1.00
N ARG A 72 8.35 11.16 -1.18
CA ARG A 72 7.76 11.41 -2.51
C ARG A 72 8.63 12.43 -3.26
N CYS A 73 9.85 12.06 -3.63
CA CYS A 73 10.79 12.96 -4.33
C CYS A 73 10.47 13.16 -5.83
N ARG A 74 9.23 12.93 -6.27
CA ARG A 74 8.82 13.29 -7.64
C ARG A 74 8.15 14.65 -7.63
N ILE A 75 8.93 15.70 -7.89
CA ILE A 75 8.38 17.01 -8.26
C ILE A 75 7.66 16.83 -9.59
N PHE A 76 6.33 16.73 -9.57
CA PHE A 76 5.52 16.75 -10.78
C PHE A 76 5.55 18.18 -11.36
N LYS A 77 6.35 18.40 -12.41
CA LYS A 77 6.37 19.70 -13.10
C LYS A 77 5.07 19.87 -13.91
N ALA A 78 4.03 20.36 -13.26
CA ALA A 78 2.73 20.66 -13.85
C ALA A 78 2.80 21.65 -15.04
N ALA A 79 3.86 22.46 -15.12
CA ALA A 79 4.04 23.49 -16.15
C ALA A 79 4.24 22.98 -17.58
N LYS A 80 4.31 21.66 -17.84
CA LYS A 80 4.51 21.10 -19.19
C LYS A 80 3.27 20.44 -19.80
N HIS A 81 2.15 20.39 -19.11
CA HIS A 81 0.91 19.83 -19.65
C HIS A 81 -0.07 20.97 -19.92
N THR A 82 -0.03 21.53 -21.13
CA THR A 82 -1.21 22.24 -21.65
C THR A 82 -2.33 21.21 -21.74
N ASN A 83 -3.46 21.45 -21.06
CA ASN A 83 -4.67 20.65 -21.23
C ASN A 83 -5.01 20.63 -22.72
N THR A 84 -4.69 19.54 -23.41
CA THR A 84 -5.28 19.25 -24.70
C THR A 84 -6.65 18.68 -24.38
N ASP A 85 -7.62 19.56 -24.20
CA ASP A 85 -9.03 19.22 -24.18
C ASP A 85 -9.32 18.45 -25.48
N SER A 86 -9.34 17.12 -25.41
CA SER A 86 -9.62 16.28 -26.57
C SER A 86 -11.01 16.59 -27.11
N ILE A 87 -11.00 17.22 -28.28
CA ILE A 87 -12.13 17.65 -29.07
C ILE A 87 -12.99 16.43 -29.50
N LYS A 88 -14.22 16.39 -28.99
CA LYS A 88 -15.50 16.00 -29.62
C LYS A 88 -15.54 14.69 -30.45
N HIS A 89 -16.08 13.63 -29.84
CA HIS A 89 -16.81 12.59 -30.59
C HIS A 89 -18.29 13.00 -30.73
N SER A 90 -18.62 13.78 -31.75
CA SER A 90 -20.01 13.90 -32.21
C SER A 90 -20.07 14.28 -33.69
N ALA A 91 -19.78 13.32 -34.56
CA ALA A 91 -20.22 13.38 -35.94
C ALA A 91 -20.35 11.93 -36.43
N LEU A 92 -21.59 11.45 -36.55
CA LEU A 92 -22.08 10.49 -37.54
C LEU A 92 -23.56 10.16 -37.23
N ARG A 93 -24.45 11.12 -37.54
CA ARG A 93 -25.82 10.81 -37.97
C ARG A 93 -26.03 11.57 -39.28
N GLY A 94 -25.55 10.98 -40.36
CA GLY A 94 -25.96 11.35 -41.72
C GLY A 94 -27.26 10.59 -42.04
N ASN A 95 -28.29 11.34 -42.41
CA ASN A 95 -29.51 10.83 -43.03
C ASN A 95 -29.17 10.07 -44.32
N ALA A 96 -29.82 8.92 -44.54
CA ALA A 96 -29.98 8.29 -45.84
C ALA A 96 -31.49 8.29 -46.18
N ALA A 97 -31.76 8.52 -47.46
CA ALA A 97 -33.03 8.91 -48.08
C ALA A 97 -34.17 7.88 -47.94
#